data_AF-A0A818MDG3-F1
#
_entry.id   AF-A0A818MDG3-F1
#
_cell.length_a   1.000
_cell.length_b   1.000
_cell.length_c   1.000
_cell.angle_alpha   90.00
_cell.angle_beta   90.00
_cell.angle_gamma   90.00
#
_symmetry.space_group_name_H-M   'P 1'
#
loop_
_entity.id
_entity.type
_entity.pdbx_description
1 polymer ?
#
loop_
_entity_poly.entity_id
_entity_poly.type
_entity_poly.pdbx_seq_one_letter_code
_entity_poly.pdbx_strand_id
1 'polypeptide(L)'
;MFSKSETILILLTPLRHIYVLELFSLSTTIRYDPTGSYRSARNGGMRRVSSRLILTAIGLCICCILLIFAVSNYGHSTEEIDQKTAKCDCTPSEKIAVQPVPLAPIATATAITTTTTTTTQILKECNETQKSSPVQRAIIIYYPHHQSEYFFPEVRWLYRSWVEMLLSQPATWRTDFIIFTYNFSSEFRSLGCVNRIRQNKEETSLCRLFLYVPVQFRLPNVTDNNFQNAFNNAKAVMASYNDMNDAFIGVPLVNDTKTFDSNRSKSLYDNLRQYGYIDSINAIYEGYWTFKMYDFILRTDIDVFIYRHFATYIPQNCSFITGGGGYGTDFNRRKLKRIAHDMGFAHLGISGMGSTWYGSPYDGYLVANQTLHGMLWLNQNEFAAPERESKLGTLMWPEWHYGVLLLYGQHLALNHLSATNQIRIIIGHNLLDQSTTDDTLPYVQQGIRLNLHCWHTNNRFSKFAFKLGQYNRTELELYRNDTTAKAFAMRMALESKYMTLEEMALYGRNKSLSS
;
A
#
# COMPACT_ATOMS: atom_id res chain seq x y z
N MET A 1 35.80 -12.00 16.50
CA MET A 1 35.99 -10.97 17.55
C MET A 1 35.08 -9.80 17.19
N PHE A 2 33.91 -9.72 17.83
CA PHE A 2 32.97 -8.62 17.61
C PHE A 2 33.17 -7.55 18.69
N SER A 3 33.12 -6.29 18.29
CA SER A 3 33.32 -5.16 19.21
C SER A 3 32.10 -5.00 20.13
N LYS A 4 32.34 -4.62 21.38
CA LYS A 4 31.33 -4.53 22.46
C LYS A 4 30.16 -3.55 22.18
N SER A 5 30.19 -2.75 21.12
CA SER A 5 29.08 -1.82 20.79
C SER A 5 27.92 -2.46 20.02
N GLU A 6 28.15 -3.58 19.32
CA GLU A 6 27.12 -4.22 18.48
C GLU A 6 26.17 -5.13 19.28
N THR A 7 26.59 -5.61 20.45
CA THR A 7 25.76 -6.48 21.30
C THR A 7 24.66 -5.71 22.07
N ILE A 8 24.82 -4.40 22.27
CA ILE A 8 23.83 -3.57 22.98
C ILE A 8 22.69 -3.12 22.06
N LEU A 9 22.92 -3.02 20.74
CA LEU A 9 21.91 -2.59 19.78
C LEU A 9 20.87 -3.69 19.48
N ILE A 10 21.21 -4.96 19.70
CA ILE A 10 20.33 -6.12 19.44
C ILE A 10 19.35 -6.38 20.61
N LEU A 11 19.62 -5.85 21.81
CA LEU A 11 18.78 -6.05 23.00
C LEU A 11 17.76 -4.92 23.27
N LEU A 12 17.84 -3.79 22.55
CA LEU A 12 17.00 -2.60 22.82
C LEU A 12 15.89 -2.35 21.78
N THR A 13 15.86 -3.10 20.68
CA THR A 13 14.82 -3.01 19.64
C THR A 13 13.40 -3.31 20.14
N PRO A 14 13.15 -4.25 21.09
CA PRO A 14 11.80 -4.48 21.61
C PRO A 14 11.29 -3.37 22.54
N LEU A 15 12.18 -2.59 23.16
CA LEU A 15 11.83 -1.56 24.15
C LEU A 15 11.39 -0.24 23.51
N ARG A 16 11.83 0.06 22.28
CA ARG A 16 11.42 1.28 21.54
C ARG A 16 9.93 1.30 21.18
N HIS A 17 9.29 0.15 21.01
CA HIS A 17 7.86 0.08 20.69
C HIS A 17 6.94 0.22 21.91
N ILE A 18 7.45 -0.02 23.13
CA ILE A 18 6.66 0.11 24.37
C ILE A 18 6.52 1.60 24.77
N TYR A 19 7.56 2.41 24.56
CA TYR A 19 7.56 3.83 24.96
C TYR A 19 6.67 4.73 24.09
N VAL A 20 6.43 4.39 22.83
CA VAL A 20 5.51 5.15 21.96
C VAL A 20 4.03 4.90 22.36
N LEU A 21 3.73 3.78 23.04
CA LEU A 21 2.37 3.39 23.41
C LEU A 21 1.92 3.94 24.77
N GLU A 22 2.81 4.14 25.75
CA GLU A 22 2.41 4.69 27.05
C GLU A 22 2.21 6.22 27.04
N LEU A 23 2.93 6.96 26.19
CA LEU A 23 2.74 8.41 26.06
C LEU A 23 1.40 8.79 25.42
N PHE A 24 0.79 7.91 24.62
CA PHE A 24 -0.57 8.13 24.07
C PHE A 24 -1.69 7.76 25.05
N SER A 25 -1.42 6.93 26.07
CA SER A 25 -2.42 6.54 27.07
C SER A 25 -2.62 7.60 28.16
N LEU A 26 -1.66 8.52 28.34
CA LEU A 26 -1.71 9.57 29.36
C LEU A 26 -2.30 10.91 28.88
N SER A 27 -2.58 11.10 27.58
CA SER A 27 -3.03 12.40 27.05
C SER A 27 -4.51 12.50 26.66
N THR A 28 -5.38 11.56 27.07
CA THR A 28 -6.83 11.68 26.84
C THR A 28 -7.65 11.30 28.07
N THR A 29 -7.69 12.20 29.05
CA THR A 29 -8.80 12.25 30.02
C THR A 29 -9.19 13.70 30.26
N ILE A 30 -9.86 14.30 29.28
CA ILE A 30 -10.73 15.44 29.49
C ILE A 30 -12.08 15.05 28.88
N ARG A 31 -13.00 14.57 29.73
CA ARG A 31 -14.41 14.46 29.37
C ARG A 31 -15.10 15.74 29.82
N TYR A 32 -15.72 16.41 28.86
CA TYR A 32 -16.72 17.44 29.09
C TYR A 32 -18.06 16.73 29.30
N ASP A 33 -18.68 16.92 30.47
CA ASP A 33 -20.03 16.43 30.78
C ASP A 33 -20.98 17.63 30.81
N PRO A 34 -21.91 17.76 29.83
CA PRO A 34 -22.88 18.83 29.81
C PRO A 34 -24.22 18.35 30.37
N THR A 35 -24.29 18.04 31.67
CA THR A 35 -25.55 18.12 32.43
C THR A 35 -25.28 18.13 33.93
N GLY A 36 -25.50 19.28 34.57
CA GLY A 36 -25.41 19.40 36.01
C GLY A 36 -26.50 18.60 36.73
N SER A 37 -26.08 17.77 37.69
CA SER A 37 -26.80 17.63 38.96
C SER A 37 -25.87 17.07 40.05
N TYR A 38 -25.75 17.84 41.13
CA TYR A 38 -25.03 17.48 42.35
C TYR A 38 -25.87 16.49 43.17
N ARG A 39 -25.34 15.30 43.45
CA ARG A 39 -25.68 14.55 44.69
C ARG A 39 -24.45 13.83 45.25
N SER A 40 -24.11 14.26 46.46
CA SER A 40 -23.13 13.67 47.36
C SER A 40 -23.62 12.35 47.94
N ALA A 41 -22.80 11.31 47.88
CA ALA A 41 -22.90 10.16 48.77
C ALA A 41 -21.48 9.68 49.13
N ARG A 42 -21.08 9.96 50.38
CA ARG A 42 -19.96 9.33 51.07
C ARG A 42 -20.25 7.83 51.20
N ASN A 43 -19.28 6.98 50.86
CA ASN A 43 -19.05 5.75 51.61
C ASN A 43 -17.60 5.28 51.43
N GLY A 44 -16.91 5.19 52.57
CA GLY A 44 -15.54 4.69 52.67
C GLY A 44 -15.50 3.18 52.54
N GLY A 45 -14.58 2.72 51.71
CA GLY A 45 -14.16 1.32 51.64
C GLY A 45 -12.69 1.29 51.27
N MET A 46 -11.84 0.88 52.21
CA MET A 46 -10.41 0.62 51.95
C MET A 46 -10.29 -0.39 50.81
N ARG A 47 -9.81 0.08 49.65
CA ARG A 47 -9.50 -0.79 48.51
C ARG A 47 -8.18 -1.50 48.79
N ARG A 48 -8.23 -2.84 48.79
CA ARG A 48 -7.04 -3.69 48.74
C ARG A 48 -6.20 -3.29 47.54
N VAL A 49 -4.97 -2.85 47.78
CA VAL A 49 -4.00 -2.54 46.74
C VAL A 49 -3.67 -3.85 46.01
N SER A 50 -3.92 -3.86 44.70
CA SER A 50 -3.58 -4.99 43.82
C SER A 50 -2.07 -5.22 43.86
N SER A 51 -1.64 -6.47 44.06
CA SER A 51 -0.23 -6.89 44.00
C SER A 51 0.46 -6.48 42.69
N ARG A 52 -0.30 -6.27 41.61
CA ARG A 52 0.20 -5.74 40.34
C ARG A 52 0.70 -4.29 40.47
N LEU A 53 0.02 -3.44 41.23
CA LEU A 53 0.45 -2.04 41.43
C LEU A 53 1.77 -1.97 42.21
N ILE A 54 1.95 -2.87 43.19
CA ILE A 54 3.18 -2.97 43.98
C ILE A 54 4.32 -3.45 43.09
N LEU A 55 4.10 -4.46 42.25
CA LEU A 55 5.11 -4.95 41.30
C LEU A 55 5.51 -3.90 40.26
N THR A 56 4.56 -3.12 39.75
CA THR A 56 4.86 -2.00 38.83
C THR A 56 5.68 -0.91 39.52
N ALA A 57 5.34 -0.55 40.76
CA ALA A 57 6.09 0.44 41.52
C ALA A 57 7.53 -0.03 41.84
N ILE A 58 7.71 -1.31 42.16
CA ILE A 58 9.02 -1.93 42.36
C ILE A 58 9.82 -1.91 41.04
N GLY A 59 9.21 -2.27 39.91
CA GLY A 59 9.85 -2.23 38.60
C GLY A 59 10.32 -0.82 38.20
N LEU A 60 9.51 0.20 38.46
CA LEU A 60 9.88 1.60 38.23
C LEU A 60 11.03 2.06 39.13
N CYS A 61 11.03 1.67 40.42
CA CYS A 61 12.13 1.98 41.32
C CYS A 61 13.45 1.34 40.86
N ILE A 62 13.43 0.07 40.42
CA ILE A 62 14.62 -0.62 39.91
C ILE A 62 15.13 0.06 38.64
N CYS A 63 14.25 0.43 37.70
CA CYS A 63 14.63 1.19 36.50
C CYS A 63 15.27 2.55 36.85
N CYS A 64 14.70 3.30 37.78
CA CYS A 64 15.27 4.57 38.22
C CYS A 64 16.65 4.39 38.87
N ILE A 65 16.84 3.35 39.70
CA ILE A 65 18.15 3.07 40.32
C ILE A 65 19.18 2.70 39.25
N LEU A 66 18.81 1.89 38.26
CA LEU A 66 19.71 1.52 37.15
C LEU A 66 20.07 2.72 36.26
N LEU A 67 19.12 3.63 36.01
CA LEU A 67 19.37 4.89 35.30
C LEU A 67 20.32 5.81 36.08
N ILE A 68 20.12 5.94 37.39
CA ILE A 68 21.03 6.72 38.24
C ILE A 68 22.43 6.12 38.23
N PHE A 69 22.57 4.79 38.29
CA PHE A 69 23.85 4.09 38.19
C PHE A 69 24.51 4.20 36.80
N ALA A 70 23.73 4.30 35.73
CA ALA A 70 24.25 4.50 34.38
C ALA A 70 24.75 5.94 34.18
N VAL A 71 24.04 6.93 34.73
CA VAL A 71 24.42 8.34 34.67
C VAL A 71 25.64 8.63 35.54
N SER A 72 25.76 8.00 36.72
CA SER A 72 26.93 8.20 37.61
C SER A 72 28.21 7.50 37.13
N ASN A 73 28.12 6.54 36.20
CA ASN A 73 29.29 5.89 35.59
C ASN A 73 29.72 6.52 34.25
N TYR A 74 29.00 7.51 33.74
CA TYR A 74 29.41 8.27 32.56
C TYR A 74 30.26 9.47 32.99
N GLY A 75 31.56 9.22 33.17
CA GLY A 75 32.56 10.24 33.50
C GLY A 75 32.67 11.32 32.41
N HIS A 76 32.72 12.56 32.87
CA HIS A 76 32.92 13.81 32.12
C HIS A 76 34.02 13.74 31.04
N SER A 77 33.67 14.12 29.81
CA SER A 77 34.56 14.86 28.91
C SER A 77 33.88 16.19 28.58
N THR A 78 34.33 17.26 29.22
CA THR A 78 33.92 18.63 28.90
C THR A 78 34.83 19.17 27.82
N GLU A 79 34.34 19.27 26.59
CA GLU A 79 34.85 20.25 25.63
C GLU A 79 33.98 21.50 25.69
N GLU A 80 34.67 22.61 25.85
CA GLU A 80 34.24 23.97 26.07
C GLU A 80 33.63 24.53 24.78
N ILE A 81 32.33 24.91 24.79
CA ILE A 81 31.72 25.65 23.68
C ILE A 81 31.72 27.13 24.03
N ASP A 82 32.60 27.87 23.35
CA ASP A 82 32.74 29.32 23.39
C ASP A 82 31.46 30.00 22.88
N GLN A 83 30.77 30.71 23.76
CA GLN A 83 29.62 31.56 23.43
C GLN A 83 30.11 32.86 22.80
N LYS A 84 30.19 32.88 21.46
CA LYS A 84 30.16 34.13 20.69
C LYS A 84 29.01 34.12 19.68
N THR A 85 27.92 34.77 20.09
CA THR A 85 27.00 35.58 19.27
C THR A 85 26.88 35.22 17.78
N ALA A 86 25.89 34.39 17.44
CA ALA A 86 25.32 34.32 16.11
C ALA A 86 24.06 35.22 16.04
N LYS A 87 24.25 36.48 15.63
CA LYS A 87 23.18 37.30 15.04
C LYS A 87 22.88 36.70 13.67
N CYS A 88 21.64 36.28 13.42
CA CYS A 88 21.17 36.00 12.08
C CYS A 88 20.90 37.33 11.36
N ASP A 89 21.83 37.75 10.51
CA ASP A 89 21.60 38.79 9.51
C ASP A 89 21.02 38.13 8.25
N CYS A 90 19.75 38.37 7.99
CA CYS A 90 19.12 38.08 6.70
C CYS A 90 19.22 39.34 5.83
N THR A 91 20.30 39.45 5.07
CA THR A 91 20.39 40.36 3.91
C THR A 91 20.37 39.57 2.61
N PRO A 92 19.75 40.10 1.54
CA PRO A 92 19.66 39.40 0.26
C PRO A 92 21.04 39.35 -0.39
N SER A 93 21.50 38.16 -0.76
CA SER A 93 22.75 38.01 -1.51
C SER A 93 22.68 38.73 -2.84
N GLU A 94 23.73 39.52 -3.06
CA GLU A 94 24.04 40.34 -4.23
C GLU A 94 24.06 39.50 -5.52
N LYS A 95 23.49 40.06 -6.60
CA LYS A 95 23.52 39.46 -7.93
C LYS A 95 24.97 39.40 -8.43
N ILE A 96 25.52 38.20 -8.55
CA ILE A 96 26.75 37.99 -9.32
C ILE A 96 26.38 38.08 -10.80
N ALA A 97 26.80 39.18 -11.46
CA ALA A 97 26.75 39.31 -12.90
C ALA A 97 27.82 38.41 -13.53
N VAL A 98 27.39 37.38 -14.23
CA VAL A 98 28.27 36.53 -15.06
C VAL A 98 28.34 37.15 -16.45
N GLN A 99 29.53 37.56 -16.89
CA GLN A 99 29.76 38.04 -18.26
C GLN A 99 29.58 36.92 -19.30
N PRO A 100 29.08 37.24 -20.50
CA PRO A 100 28.86 36.25 -21.55
C PRO A 100 30.18 35.76 -22.14
N VAL A 101 30.42 34.46 -22.07
CA VAL A 101 31.49 33.78 -22.82
C VAL A 101 31.00 33.53 -24.26
N PRO A 102 31.82 33.77 -25.30
CA PRO A 102 31.39 33.61 -26.69
C PRO A 102 31.06 32.15 -27.03
N LEU A 103 29.90 31.94 -27.65
CA LEU A 103 29.49 30.67 -28.22
C LEU A 103 30.44 30.25 -29.36
N ALA A 104 31.19 29.17 -29.13
CA ALA A 104 31.78 28.39 -30.22
C ALA A 104 30.64 27.64 -30.96
N PRO A 105 30.74 27.46 -32.29
CA PRO A 105 29.65 26.92 -33.10
C PRO A 105 29.41 25.46 -32.73
N ILE A 106 28.21 25.17 -32.24
CA ILE A 106 27.72 23.80 -32.08
C ILE A 106 27.61 23.23 -33.49
N ALA A 107 28.39 22.18 -33.75
CA ALA A 107 28.29 21.37 -34.94
C ALA A 107 26.82 21.03 -35.17
N THR A 108 26.33 21.40 -36.36
CA THR A 108 25.01 21.07 -36.88
C THR A 108 24.68 19.61 -36.58
N ALA A 109 23.82 19.41 -35.58
CA ALA A 109 23.11 18.17 -35.39
C ALA A 109 22.29 17.98 -36.67
N THR A 110 22.76 17.08 -37.51
CA THR A 110 22.06 16.57 -38.68
C THR A 110 20.65 16.25 -38.24
N ALA A 111 19.68 16.90 -38.87
CA ALA A 111 18.27 16.63 -38.69
C ALA A 111 18.05 15.13 -38.94
N ILE A 112 17.99 14.36 -37.86
CA ILE A 112 17.33 13.07 -37.90
C ILE A 112 15.87 13.46 -38.10
N THR A 113 15.43 13.38 -39.35
CA THR A 113 14.04 13.31 -39.75
C THR A 113 13.45 12.12 -39.01
N THR A 114 13.09 12.35 -37.75
CA THR A 114 12.17 11.49 -37.02
C THR A 114 10.86 11.77 -37.72
N THR A 115 10.52 10.88 -38.64
CA THR A 115 9.15 10.66 -39.04
C THR A 115 8.35 10.52 -37.76
N THR A 116 7.75 11.64 -37.32
CA THR A 116 6.62 11.66 -36.41
C THR A 116 5.51 10.91 -37.11
N THR A 117 5.56 9.58 -37.00
CA THR A 117 4.35 8.78 -37.03
C THR A 117 3.63 9.17 -35.76
N THR A 118 2.82 10.22 -35.85
CA THR A 118 1.78 10.53 -34.90
C THR A 118 0.78 9.39 -34.99
N THR A 119 1.14 8.23 -34.44
CA THR A 119 0.16 7.22 -34.10
C THR A 119 -0.54 7.80 -32.89
N THR A 120 -1.56 8.61 -33.15
CA THR A 120 -2.68 8.76 -32.24
C THR A 120 -3.10 7.34 -31.91
N GLN A 121 -2.60 6.77 -30.81
CA GLN A 121 -3.18 5.57 -30.24
C GLN A 121 -4.53 6.02 -29.72
N ILE A 122 -5.50 6.05 -30.64
CA ILE A 122 -6.91 6.11 -30.36
C ILE A 122 -7.12 5.06 -29.28
N LEU A 123 -7.62 5.51 -28.12
CA LEU A 123 -8.14 4.66 -27.06
C LEU A 123 -8.75 3.44 -27.71
N LYS A 124 -8.19 2.25 -27.45
CA LYS A 124 -8.80 1.01 -27.93
C LYS A 124 -10.25 1.07 -27.47
N GLU A 125 -11.19 1.15 -28.41
CA GLU A 125 -12.61 1.21 -28.09
C GLU A 125 -12.89 0.04 -27.16
N CYS A 126 -13.18 0.36 -25.91
CA CYS A 126 -13.81 -0.59 -25.07
C CYS A 126 -15.20 -0.77 -25.62
N ASN A 127 -15.42 -1.89 -26.30
CA ASN A 127 -16.77 -2.36 -26.52
C ASN A 127 -17.40 -2.45 -25.13
N GLU A 128 -18.38 -1.58 -24.87
CA GLU A 128 -19.28 -1.73 -23.73
C GLU A 128 -19.86 -3.13 -23.87
N THR A 129 -19.27 -4.06 -23.14
CA THR A 129 -19.68 -5.45 -23.19
C THR A 129 -21.08 -5.43 -22.64
N GLN A 130 -22.05 -5.69 -23.53
CA GLN A 130 -23.43 -5.95 -23.13
C GLN A 130 -23.38 -6.87 -21.91
N LYS A 131 -24.15 -6.57 -20.86
CA LYS A 131 -24.16 -7.31 -19.58
C LYS A 131 -24.28 -8.85 -19.73
N SER A 132 -24.62 -9.35 -20.92
CA SER A 132 -24.67 -10.75 -21.33
C SER A 132 -23.33 -11.39 -21.76
N SER A 133 -22.27 -10.62 -22.00
CA SER A 133 -20.97 -11.17 -22.45
C SER A 133 -20.14 -11.70 -21.27
N PRO A 134 -19.33 -12.75 -21.46
CA PRO A 134 -18.36 -13.19 -20.46
C PRO A 134 -17.36 -12.08 -20.14
N VAL A 135 -17.15 -11.81 -18.84
CA VAL A 135 -16.20 -10.79 -18.34
C VAL A 135 -15.11 -11.45 -17.52
N GLN A 136 -13.86 -11.14 -17.84
CA GLN A 136 -12.68 -11.58 -17.09
C GLN A 136 -12.10 -10.40 -16.30
N ARG A 137 -11.93 -10.59 -15.00
CA ARG A 137 -11.37 -9.58 -14.10
C ARG A 137 -10.25 -10.15 -13.27
N ALA A 138 -9.40 -9.28 -12.75
CA ALA A 138 -8.41 -9.62 -11.74
C ALA A 138 -8.43 -8.61 -10.60
N ILE A 139 -8.30 -9.08 -9.37
CA ILE A 139 -7.96 -8.28 -8.20
C ILE A 139 -6.47 -8.48 -7.95
N ILE A 140 -5.69 -7.41 -7.96
CA ILE A 140 -4.24 -7.46 -7.96
C ILE A 140 -3.70 -6.80 -6.70
N ILE A 141 -2.84 -7.52 -5.98
CA ILE A 141 -2.08 -7.01 -4.84
C ILE A 141 -0.60 -7.31 -4.99
N TYR A 142 0.23 -6.49 -4.35
CA TYR A 142 1.60 -6.85 -3.99
C TYR A 142 1.63 -7.31 -2.54
N TYR A 143 2.31 -8.43 -2.25
CA TYR A 143 2.50 -8.97 -0.92
C TYR A 143 3.98 -8.95 -0.50
N PRO A 144 4.35 -8.17 0.53
CA PRO A 144 5.73 -8.10 1.02
C PRO A 144 6.06 -9.32 1.88
N HIS A 145 6.46 -10.43 1.25
CA HIS A 145 6.73 -11.71 1.94
C HIS A 145 7.71 -11.60 3.13
N HIS A 146 8.69 -10.69 3.06
CA HIS A 146 9.64 -10.46 4.16
C HIS A 146 8.99 -9.90 5.45
N GLN A 147 7.73 -9.47 5.38
CA GLN A 147 6.90 -9.02 6.51
C GLN A 147 5.65 -9.91 6.68
N SER A 148 5.81 -11.21 6.41
CA SER A 148 4.69 -12.17 6.38
C SER A 148 3.87 -12.17 7.67
N GLU A 149 4.52 -12.18 8.84
CA GLU A 149 3.84 -12.19 10.14
C GLU A 149 2.87 -11.01 10.31
N TYR A 150 3.22 -9.85 9.76
CA TYR A 150 2.42 -8.63 9.87
C TYR A 150 1.29 -8.55 8.83
N PHE A 151 1.54 -8.98 7.59
CA PHE A 151 0.62 -8.79 6.46
C PHE A 151 -0.20 -10.03 6.10
N PHE A 152 0.22 -11.23 6.47
CA PHE A 152 -0.53 -12.44 6.14
C PHE A 152 -1.95 -12.46 6.72
N PRO A 153 -2.20 -11.99 7.97
CA PRO A 153 -3.57 -11.86 8.47
C PRO A 153 -4.44 -10.96 7.58
N GLU A 154 -3.85 -9.95 6.95
CA GLU A 154 -4.55 -9.04 6.04
C GLU A 154 -4.91 -9.72 4.72
N VAL A 155 -3.95 -10.46 4.14
CA VAL A 155 -4.20 -11.30 2.97
C VAL A 155 -5.34 -12.28 3.21
N ARG A 156 -5.39 -12.90 4.40
CA ARG A 156 -6.44 -13.87 4.75
C ARG A 156 -7.84 -13.25 4.72
N TRP A 157 -8.04 -12.07 5.30
CA TRP A 157 -9.36 -11.44 5.27
C TRP A 157 -9.71 -10.91 3.87
N LEU A 158 -8.72 -10.44 3.13
CA LEU A 158 -8.90 -9.96 1.77
C LEU A 158 -9.33 -11.13 0.86
N TYR A 159 -8.60 -12.24 0.92
CA TYR A 159 -8.94 -13.49 0.22
C TYR A 159 -10.35 -13.97 0.61
N ARG A 160 -10.67 -14.01 1.92
CA ARG A 160 -12.00 -14.43 2.39
C ARG A 160 -13.11 -13.55 1.83
N SER A 161 -12.90 -12.23 1.75
CA SER A 161 -13.86 -11.29 1.18
C SER A 161 -13.99 -11.42 -0.35
N TRP A 162 -12.91 -11.73 -1.06
CA TRP A 162 -12.96 -12.09 -2.49
C TRP A 162 -13.81 -13.35 -2.70
N VAL A 163 -13.57 -14.40 -1.92
CA VAL A 163 -14.38 -15.63 -1.94
C VAL A 163 -15.86 -15.35 -1.64
N GLU A 164 -16.15 -14.46 -0.68
CA GLU A 164 -17.53 -14.03 -0.40
C GLU A 164 -18.16 -13.31 -1.59
N MET A 165 -17.41 -12.44 -2.26
CA MET A 165 -17.86 -11.70 -3.43
C MET A 165 -18.18 -12.64 -4.60
N LEU A 166 -17.38 -13.71 -4.81
CA LEU A 166 -17.63 -14.69 -5.85
C LEU A 166 -19.00 -15.36 -5.74
N LEU A 167 -19.59 -15.45 -4.54
CA LEU A 167 -20.93 -16.03 -4.33
C LEU A 167 -22.04 -15.26 -5.06
N SER A 168 -21.81 -13.99 -5.39
CA SER A 168 -22.76 -13.14 -6.11
C SER A 168 -22.29 -12.80 -7.52
N GLN A 169 -21.21 -13.43 -7.99
CA GLN A 169 -20.68 -13.21 -9.33
C GLN A 169 -21.57 -13.89 -10.38
N PRO A 170 -21.85 -13.25 -11.53
CA PRO A 170 -22.55 -13.91 -12.63
C PRO A 170 -21.82 -15.16 -13.13
N ALA A 171 -22.57 -16.18 -13.54
CA ALA A 171 -22.01 -17.48 -13.97
C ALA A 171 -21.06 -17.37 -15.18
N THR A 172 -21.19 -16.35 -16.02
CA THR A 172 -20.31 -16.09 -17.18
C THR A 172 -19.11 -15.21 -16.84
N TRP A 173 -19.01 -14.69 -15.62
CA TRP A 173 -17.92 -13.81 -15.20
C TRP A 173 -16.85 -14.60 -14.45
N ARG A 174 -15.61 -14.12 -14.51
CA ARG A 174 -14.45 -14.67 -13.79
C ARG A 174 -13.69 -13.54 -13.13
N THR A 175 -13.31 -13.72 -11.86
CA THR A 175 -12.51 -12.73 -11.12
C THR A 175 -11.37 -13.43 -10.41
N ASP A 176 -10.18 -13.41 -10.99
CA ASP A 176 -8.98 -14.01 -10.39
C ASP A 176 -8.42 -13.12 -9.28
N PHE A 177 -7.78 -13.73 -8.30
CA PHE A 177 -7.05 -13.04 -7.23
C PHE A 177 -5.55 -13.17 -7.49
N ILE A 178 -4.91 -12.12 -7.98
CA ILE A 178 -3.52 -12.09 -8.39
C ILE A 178 -2.64 -11.50 -7.28
N ILE A 179 -1.60 -12.23 -6.91
CA ILE A 179 -0.64 -11.84 -5.89
C ILE A 179 0.75 -11.79 -6.51
N PHE A 180 1.38 -10.62 -6.47
CA PHE A 180 2.81 -10.48 -6.73
C PHE A 180 3.58 -10.58 -5.42
N THR A 181 4.52 -11.52 -5.30
CA THR A 181 5.28 -11.75 -4.06
C THR A 181 6.65 -12.34 -4.35
N TYR A 182 7.61 -12.12 -3.45
CA TYR A 182 8.97 -12.65 -3.62
C TYR A 182 9.08 -14.18 -3.48
N ASN A 183 8.14 -14.81 -2.78
CA ASN A 183 8.21 -16.24 -2.48
C ASN A 183 6.84 -16.93 -2.61
N PHE A 184 6.86 -18.18 -3.07
CA PHE A 184 5.69 -19.04 -3.14
C PHE A 184 5.72 -19.99 -1.96
N SER A 185 5.05 -19.60 -0.88
CA SER A 185 5.07 -20.33 0.38
C SER A 185 3.95 -21.38 0.45
N SER A 186 4.09 -22.33 1.38
CA SER A 186 3.09 -23.36 1.64
C SER A 186 1.71 -22.78 1.95
N GLU A 187 1.64 -21.62 2.60
CA GLU A 187 0.39 -20.96 2.94
C GLU A 187 -0.41 -20.55 1.70
N PHE A 188 0.25 -20.02 0.67
CA PHE A 188 -0.42 -19.70 -0.60
C PHE A 188 -0.85 -20.95 -1.35
N ARG A 189 -0.08 -22.05 -1.24
CA ARG A 189 -0.49 -23.34 -1.81
C ARG A 189 -1.71 -23.89 -1.09
N SER A 190 -1.77 -23.80 0.24
CA SER A 190 -2.94 -24.17 1.03
C SER A 190 -4.19 -23.34 0.69
N LEU A 191 -4.00 -22.07 0.33
CA LEU A 191 -5.05 -21.21 -0.25
C LEU A 191 -5.46 -21.60 -1.69
N GLY A 192 -4.87 -22.64 -2.27
CA GLY A 192 -5.15 -23.10 -3.62
C GLY A 192 -4.61 -22.18 -4.72
N CYS A 193 -3.64 -21.32 -4.41
CA CYS A 193 -3.04 -20.46 -5.41
C CYS A 193 -2.15 -21.25 -6.39
N VAL A 194 -2.14 -20.81 -7.66
CA VAL A 194 -1.35 -21.43 -8.74
C VAL A 194 -0.41 -20.42 -9.38
N ASN A 195 0.77 -20.88 -9.81
CA ASN A 195 1.71 -20.06 -10.58
C ASN A 195 1.53 -20.34 -12.09
N ARG A 196 0.43 -19.83 -12.66
CA ARG A 196 0.23 -19.86 -14.11
C ARG A 196 -0.71 -18.76 -14.55
N ILE A 197 -0.47 -18.26 -15.75
CA ILE A 197 -1.35 -17.30 -16.41
C ILE A 197 -2.66 -17.99 -16.77
N ARG A 198 -3.75 -17.22 -16.73
CA ARG A 198 -5.07 -17.65 -17.20
C ARG A 198 -4.99 -18.08 -18.66
N GLN A 199 -5.53 -19.26 -18.97
CA GLN A 199 -5.44 -19.85 -20.31
C GLN A 199 -6.60 -19.44 -21.20
N ASN A 200 -7.82 -19.33 -20.65
CA ASN A 200 -9.03 -19.02 -21.42
C ASN A 200 -10.12 -18.35 -20.56
N LYS A 201 -11.28 -18.05 -21.19
CA LYS A 201 -12.44 -17.38 -20.58
C LYS A 201 -13.26 -18.30 -19.69
N GLU A 202 -13.19 -19.59 -19.94
CA GLU A 202 -14.02 -20.62 -19.31
C GLU A 202 -13.45 -21.03 -17.94
N GLU A 203 -12.12 -21.04 -17.81
CA GLU A 203 -11.40 -21.40 -16.60
C GLU A 203 -11.96 -20.63 -15.39
N THR A 204 -12.24 -21.34 -14.30
CA THR A 204 -12.87 -20.79 -13.10
C THR A 204 -12.03 -19.71 -12.44
N SER A 205 -12.62 -18.92 -11.54
CA SER A 205 -11.90 -17.89 -10.80
C SER A 205 -10.87 -18.55 -9.88
N LEU A 206 -9.59 -18.20 -10.01
CA LEU A 206 -8.49 -18.80 -9.24
C LEU A 206 -7.66 -17.74 -8.53
N CYS A 207 -7.07 -18.13 -7.40
CA CYS A 207 -5.93 -17.41 -6.86
C CYS A 207 -4.69 -17.71 -7.73
N ARG A 208 -4.02 -16.67 -8.18
CA ARG A 208 -2.79 -16.74 -8.97
C ARG A 208 -1.69 -16.01 -8.26
N LEU A 209 -0.53 -16.64 -8.19
CA LEU A 209 0.64 -16.06 -7.57
C LEU A 209 1.75 -15.97 -8.60
N PHE A 210 2.30 -14.78 -8.80
CA PHE A 210 3.45 -14.55 -9.65
C PHE A 210 4.64 -14.15 -8.78
N LEU A 211 5.79 -14.78 -9.00
CA LEU A 211 6.96 -14.37 -8.25
C LEU A 211 7.44 -13.04 -8.77
N TYR A 212 7.77 -12.16 -7.84
CA TYR A 212 8.15 -10.80 -8.11
C TYR A 212 9.38 -10.47 -7.30
N VAL A 213 10.46 -10.00 -7.94
CA VAL A 213 11.66 -9.54 -7.22
C VAL A 213 11.48 -8.08 -6.80
N PRO A 214 11.28 -7.80 -5.48
CA PRO A 214 11.14 -6.45 -4.96
C PRO A 214 12.35 -5.60 -5.30
N VAL A 215 12.14 -4.31 -5.53
CA VAL A 215 13.23 -3.35 -5.82
C VAL A 215 14.32 -3.42 -4.74
N GLN A 216 13.94 -3.57 -3.46
CA GLN A 216 14.87 -3.68 -2.34
C GLN A 216 15.81 -4.90 -2.38
N PHE A 217 15.46 -5.96 -3.12
CA PHE A 217 16.25 -7.19 -3.21
C PHE A 217 17.04 -7.31 -4.52
N ARG A 218 17.07 -6.25 -5.34
CA ARG A 218 17.85 -6.21 -6.57
C ARG A 218 19.33 -5.89 -6.28
N LEU A 219 20.20 -6.21 -7.22
CA LEU A 219 21.59 -5.78 -7.27
C LEU A 219 21.72 -4.41 -7.96
N PRO A 220 22.75 -3.61 -7.63
CA PRO A 220 23.00 -2.31 -8.25
C PRO A 220 23.16 -2.37 -9.77
N ASN A 221 23.78 -3.44 -10.28
CA ASN A 221 23.83 -3.70 -11.70
C ASN A 221 22.64 -4.58 -12.09
N VAL A 222 21.66 -3.96 -12.75
CA VAL A 222 20.38 -4.62 -12.99
C VAL A 222 20.50 -5.81 -13.94
N THR A 223 21.45 -5.79 -14.87
CA THR A 223 21.72 -6.90 -15.81
C THR A 223 22.32 -8.11 -15.13
N ASP A 224 22.98 -7.93 -13.98
CA ASP A 224 23.58 -9.02 -13.20
C ASP A 224 22.54 -9.69 -12.30
N ASN A 225 21.34 -9.11 -12.18
CA ASN A 225 20.22 -9.76 -11.53
C ASN A 225 19.74 -10.93 -12.39
N ASN A 226 20.43 -12.06 -12.28
CA ASN A 226 19.90 -13.33 -12.70
C ASN A 226 18.75 -13.72 -11.74
N PHE A 227 17.58 -13.09 -11.96
CA PHE A 227 16.37 -13.29 -11.15
C PHE A 227 15.94 -14.76 -11.11
N GLN A 228 16.44 -15.59 -12.04
CA GLN A 228 16.15 -17.02 -12.08
C GLN A 228 16.52 -17.75 -10.78
N ASN A 229 17.60 -17.31 -10.11
CA ASN A 229 18.07 -17.86 -8.83
C ASN A 229 17.26 -17.37 -7.64
N ALA A 230 16.65 -16.19 -7.72
CA ALA A 230 15.81 -15.63 -6.66
C ALA A 230 14.59 -16.52 -6.33
N PHE A 231 14.29 -17.48 -7.20
CA PHE A 231 13.11 -18.32 -7.14
C PHE A 231 13.41 -19.81 -6.85
N ASN A 232 14.66 -20.16 -6.52
CA ASN A 232 15.03 -21.55 -6.24
C ASN A 232 14.22 -22.16 -5.09
N ASN A 233 13.92 -21.39 -4.04
CA ASN A 233 13.09 -21.85 -2.93
C ASN A 233 11.64 -22.14 -3.37
N ALA A 234 11.07 -21.28 -4.20
CA ALA A 234 9.73 -21.48 -4.73
C ALA A 234 9.64 -22.73 -5.62
N LYS A 235 10.69 -23.00 -6.41
CA LYS A 235 10.80 -24.25 -7.19
C LYS A 235 10.83 -25.49 -6.29
N ALA A 236 11.58 -25.44 -5.19
CA ALA A 236 11.65 -26.53 -4.22
C ALA A 236 10.29 -26.80 -3.56
N VAL A 237 9.55 -25.75 -3.17
CA VAL A 237 8.19 -25.88 -2.65
C VAL A 237 7.29 -26.55 -3.69
N MET A 238 7.26 -26.08 -4.94
CA MET A 238 6.41 -26.69 -5.98
C MET A 238 6.74 -28.16 -6.26
N ALA A 239 8.03 -28.49 -6.32
CA ALA A 239 8.50 -29.87 -6.53
C ALA A 239 7.97 -30.81 -5.44
N SER A 240 7.91 -30.35 -4.17
CA SER A 240 7.35 -31.14 -3.07
C SER A 240 5.86 -31.48 -3.21
N TYR A 241 5.12 -30.78 -4.09
CA TYR A 241 3.70 -31.00 -4.36
C TYR A 241 3.42 -31.70 -5.70
N ASN A 242 4.44 -32.24 -6.39
CA ASN A 242 4.31 -32.86 -7.72
C ASN A 242 3.65 -31.94 -8.78
N ASP A 243 3.84 -30.63 -8.68
CA ASP A 243 3.35 -29.68 -9.69
C ASP A 243 4.29 -29.75 -10.90
N MET A 244 3.93 -30.54 -11.93
CA MET A 244 4.76 -30.80 -13.12
C MET A 244 4.82 -29.61 -14.12
N ASN A 245 4.56 -28.37 -13.66
CA ASN A 245 4.76 -27.20 -14.50
C ASN A 245 6.23 -26.78 -14.44
N ASP A 246 6.99 -27.14 -15.48
CA ASP A 246 8.41 -26.79 -15.60
C ASP A 246 8.65 -25.28 -15.85
N ALA A 247 7.61 -24.53 -16.26
CA ALA A 247 7.72 -23.11 -16.60
C ALA A 247 7.15 -22.21 -15.49
N PHE A 248 8.04 -21.65 -14.67
CA PHE A 248 7.70 -20.71 -13.61
C PHE A 248 7.44 -19.29 -14.16
N ILE A 249 6.34 -18.66 -13.74
CA ILE A 249 6.01 -17.27 -14.06
C ILE A 249 6.64 -16.32 -13.04
N GLY A 250 7.81 -15.77 -13.39
CA GLY A 250 8.55 -14.77 -12.63
C GLY A 250 8.53 -13.38 -13.28
N VAL A 251 8.61 -12.36 -12.44
CA VAL A 251 8.61 -10.93 -12.80
C VAL A 251 9.76 -10.23 -12.04
N PRO A 252 10.51 -9.32 -12.68
CA PRO A 252 10.40 -8.89 -14.07
C PRO A 252 10.93 -9.91 -15.08
N LEU A 253 10.46 -9.81 -16.33
CA LEU A 253 11.08 -10.45 -17.48
C LEU A 253 12.11 -9.50 -18.08
N VAL A 254 13.39 -9.70 -17.79
CA VAL A 254 14.48 -8.79 -18.22
C VAL A 254 14.60 -8.63 -19.74
N ASN A 255 14.13 -9.60 -20.51
CA ASN A 255 14.14 -9.57 -21.97
C ASN A 255 12.88 -8.93 -22.58
N ASP A 256 11.87 -8.59 -21.77
CA ASP A 256 10.67 -7.88 -22.25
C ASP A 256 10.90 -6.37 -22.16
N THR A 257 11.42 -5.79 -23.25
CA THR A 257 11.69 -4.35 -23.34
C THR A 257 10.43 -3.47 -23.22
N LYS A 258 9.22 -4.04 -23.30
CA LYS A 258 7.98 -3.30 -23.10
C LYS A 258 7.66 -3.11 -21.63
N THR A 259 7.85 -4.16 -20.83
CA THR A 259 7.50 -4.19 -19.40
C THR A 259 8.72 -4.14 -18.48
N PHE A 260 9.92 -4.01 -19.05
CA PHE A 260 11.17 -3.85 -18.32
C PHE A 260 12.04 -2.76 -18.94
N ASP A 261 12.43 -1.80 -18.10
CA ASP A 261 13.38 -0.73 -18.41
C ASP A 261 14.52 -0.83 -17.40
N SER A 262 15.72 -1.17 -17.88
CA SER A 262 16.90 -1.34 -17.04
C SER A 262 17.32 -0.03 -16.37
N ASN A 263 17.19 1.11 -17.05
CA ASN A 263 17.54 2.43 -16.53
C ASN A 263 16.55 2.83 -15.43
N ARG A 264 15.24 2.64 -15.66
CA ARG A 264 14.24 2.90 -14.61
C ARG A 264 14.44 1.95 -13.43
N SER A 265 14.65 0.65 -13.67
CA SER A 265 14.90 -0.32 -12.59
C SER A 265 16.11 0.09 -11.75
N LYS A 266 17.19 0.56 -12.38
CA LYS A 266 18.36 1.09 -11.68
C LYS A 266 18.02 2.34 -10.87
N SER A 267 17.31 3.30 -11.46
CA SER A 267 16.87 4.51 -10.76
C SER A 267 15.99 4.20 -9.55
N LEU A 268 15.05 3.25 -9.67
CA LEU A 268 14.21 2.79 -8.55
C LEU A 268 15.07 2.17 -7.45
N TYR A 269 16.05 1.34 -7.81
CA TYR A 269 16.98 0.76 -6.85
C TYR A 269 17.78 1.82 -6.10
N ASP A 270 18.39 2.76 -6.83
CA ASP A 270 19.26 3.78 -6.22
C ASP A 270 18.48 4.75 -5.34
N ASN A 271 17.24 5.09 -5.72
CA ASN A 271 16.50 6.20 -5.13
C ASN A 271 15.33 5.79 -4.23
N LEU A 272 14.73 4.62 -4.45
CA LEU A 272 13.45 4.22 -3.86
C LEU A 272 13.43 2.83 -3.24
N ARG A 273 14.57 2.10 -3.20
CA ARG A 273 14.64 0.76 -2.60
C ARG A 273 14.21 0.70 -1.12
N GLN A 274 14.31 1.80 -0.38
CA GLN A 274 13.90 1.88 1.03
C GLN A 274 12.44 2.33 1.20
N TYR A 275 11.77 2.74 0.11
CA TYR A 275 10.38 3.14 0.15
C TYR A 275 9.47 1.90 0.11
N GLY A 276 8.89 1.55 1.26
CA GLY A 276 8.21 0.27 1.48
C GLY A 276 6.97 -0.02 0.61
N TYR A 277 6.47 0.96 -0.16
CA TYR A 277 5.29 0.80 -1.00
C TYR A 277 5.58 0.79 -2.51
N ILE A 278 6.85 0.92 -2.94
CA ILE A 278 7.21 1.04 -4.37
C ILE A 278 6.72 -0.15 -5.19
N ASP A 279 6.87 -1.35 -4.64
CA ASP A 279 6.60 -2.60 -5.34
C ASP A 279 5.09 -2.82 -5.58
N SER A 280 4.23 -2.13 -4.83
CA SER A 280 2.78 -2.16 -5.05
C SER A 280 2.34 -1.44 -6.34
N ILE A 281 3.23 -0.63 -6.92
CA ILE A 281 3.08 0.02 -8.22
C ILE A 281 3.98 -0.64 -9.27
N ASN A 282 5.25 -0.90 -8.93
CA ASN A 282 6.21 -1.44 -9.89
C ASN A 282 5.83 -2.84 -10.38
N ALA A 283 5.20 -3.67 -9.54
CA ALA A 283 4.67 -4.98 -9.96
C ALA A 283 3.54 -4.87 -10.99
N ILE A 284 2.74 -3.79 -10.98
CA ILE A 284 1.72 -3.55 -12.01
C ILE A 284 2.39 -3.23 -13.35
N TYR A 285 3.43 -2.40 -13.33
CA TYR A 285 4.16 -2.06 -14.54
C TYR A 285 4.88 -3.28 -15.13
N GLU A 286 5.73 -3.95 -14.35
CA GLU A 286 6.56 -5.07 -14.82
C GLU A 286 5.74 -6.36 -15.04
N GLY A 287 4.61 -6.50 -14.34
CA GLY A 287 3.73 -7.65 -14.42
C GLY A 287 2.68 -7.57 -15.53
N TYR A 288 2.62 -6.49 -16.32
CA TYR A 288 1.52 -6.25 -17.27
C TYR A 288 1.22 -7.43 -18.20
N TRP A 289 2.24 -8.11 -18.70
CA TRP A 289 2.09 -9.26 -19.59
C TRP A 289 1.33 -10.44 -18.96
N THR A 290 1.32 -10.54 -17.62
CA THR A 290 0.63 -11.61 -16.86
C THR A 290 -0.87 -11.37 -16.68
N PHE A 291 -1.34 -10.13 -16.88
CA PHE A 291 -2.74 -9.74 -16.67
C PHE A 291 -3.33 -8.92 -17.83
N LYS A 292 -2.62 -8.73 -18.95
CA LYS A 292 -3.14 -8.03 -20.13
C LYS A 292 -4.36 -8.68 -20.80
N MET A 293 -4.67 -9.94 -20.46
CA MET A 293 -5.79 -10.70 -21.02
C MET A 293 -7.12 -10.47 -20.31
N TYR A 294 -7.13 -9.87 -19.11
CA TYR A 294 -8.38 -9.55 -18.42
C TYR A 294 -9.05 -8.34 -19.09
N ASP A 295 -10.37 -8.24 -18.96
CA ASP A 295 -11.11 -7.06 -19.39
C ASP A 295 -10.90 -5.90 -18.40
N PHE A 296 -10.86 -6.21 -17.10
CA PHE A 296 -10.64 -5.21 -16.04
C PHE A 296 -9.70 -5.71 -14.94
N ILE A 297 -8.94 -4.79 -14.35
CA ILE A 297 -8.13 -5.04 -13.15
C ILE A 297 -8.55 -4.10 -12.02
N LEU A 298 -8.62 -4.64 -10.81
CA LEU A 298 -8.71 -3.90 -9.56
C LEU A 298 -7.35 -3.98 -8.86
N ARG A 299 -6.51 -2.95 -8.96
CA ARG A 299 -5.31 -2.84 -8.11
C ARG A 299 -5.74 -2.28 -6.76
N THR A 300 -5.36 -2.92 -5.67
CA THR A 300 -5.72 -2.46 -4.32
C THR A 300 -4.61 -2.77 -3.32
N ASP A 301 -4.71 -2.19 -2.12
CA ASP A 301 -3.82 -2.48 -1.00
C ASP A 301 -4.25 -3.77 -0.29
N ILE A 302 -3.42 -4.29 0.62
CA ILE A 302 -3.71 -5.57 1.31
C ILE A 302 -4.69 -5.37 2.46
N ASP A 303 -4.72 -4.16 3.05
CA ASP A 303 -5.52 -3.80 4.21
C ASP A 303 -6.95 -3.40 3.83
N VAL A 304 -7.55 -4.15 2.90
CA VAL A 304 -8.88 -3.89 2.34
C VAL A 304 -9.77 -5.13 2.39
N PHE A 305 -11.06 -4.92 2.15
CA PHE A 305 -12.04 -5.98 1.89
C PHE A 305 -12.72 -5.73 0.56
N ILE A 306 -12.94 -6.78 -0.22
CA ILE A 306 -13.78 -6.73 -1.41
C ILE A 306 -15.23 -6.88 -0.99
N TYR A 307 -16.05 -5.89 -1.34
CA TYR A 307 -17.46 -5.89 -0.98
C TYR A 307 -18.31 -6.60 -2.01
N ARG A 308 -19.47 -7.11 -1.59
CA ARG A 308 -20.34 -7.95 -2.44
C ARG A 308 -20.80 -7.25 -3.72
N HIS A 309 -20.99 -5.93 -3.73
CA HIS A 309 -21.44 -5.23 -4.95
C HIS A 309 -20.37 -5.21 -6.05
N PHE A 310 -19.09 -5.49 -5.73
CA PHE A 310 -18.07 -5.67 -6.76
C PHE A 310 -18.38 -6.86 -7.68
N ALA A 311 -19.15 -7.85 -7.22
CA ALA A 311 -19.44 -9.06 -7.98
C ALA A 311 -20.07 -8.81 -9.36
N THR A 312 -20.90 -7.77 -9.47
CA THR A 312 -21.67 -7.43 -10.67
C THR A 312 -21.32 -6.05 -11.25
N TYR A 313 -20.32 -5.37 -10.69
CA TYR A 313 -19.93 -4.04 -11.13
C TYR A 313 -18.84 -4.07 -12.21
N ILE A 314 -19.01 -3.23 -13.23
CA ILE A 314 -18.00 -2.90 -14.25
C ILE A 314 -17.94 -1.37 -14.42
N PRO A 315 -16.77 -0.79 -14.75
CA PRO A 315 -16.67 0.63 -15.04
C PRO A 315 -17.48 0.98 -16.29
N GLN A 316 -18.28 2.04 -16.22
CA GLN A 316 -19.06 2.53 -17.36
C GLN A 316 -18.20 3.39 -18.28
N ASN A 317 -18.54 3.45 -19.57
CA ASN A 317 -17.86 4.26 -20.58
C ASN A 317 -16.34 4.08 -20.63
N CYS A 318 -15.87 2.89 -20.26
CA CYS A 318 -14.46 2.58 -20.07
C CYS A 318 -13.65 3.58 -19.26
N SER A 319 -14.25 4.00 -18.15
CA SER A 319 -13.57 4.83 -17.18
C SER A 319 -12.53 4.05 -16.38
N PHE A 320 -11.44 4.73 -16.05
CA PHE A 320 -10.50 4.34 -15.01
C PHE A 320 -10.94 4.98 -13.70
N ILE A 321 -11.39 4.16 -12.75
CA ILE A 321 -11.91 4.62 -11.47
C ILE A 321 -10.80 4.56 -10.43
N THR A 322 -10.67 5.62 -9.64
CA THR A 322 -9.77 5.67 -8.48
C THR A 322 -10.59 5.91 -7.21
N GLY A 323 -10.20 5.27 -6.10
CA GLY A 323 -10.80 5.53 -4.80
C GLY A 323 -10.35 6.85 -4.16
N GLY A 324 -10.54 6.99 -2.86
CA GLY A 324 -10.23 8.21 -2.11
C GLY A 324 -8.93 8.16 -1.34
N GLY A 325 -8.17 9.25 -1.37
CA GLY A 325 -6.90 9.42 -0.67
C GLY A 325 -6.96 10.55 0.37
N GLY A 326 -6.55 10.23 1.61
CA GLY A 326 -6.60 11.16 2.74
C GLY A 326 -5.60 12.33 2.71
N TYR A 327 -4.72 12.41 1.71
CA TYR A 327 -3.69 13.45 1.60
C TYR A 327 -4.19 14.77 0.97
N GLY A 328 -5.42 14.83 0.44
CA GLY A 328 -5.89 15.91 -0.44
C GLY A 328 -6.10 17.30 0.18
N THR A 329 -5.12 17.88 0.88
CA THR A 329 -5.16 19.23 1.45
C THR A 329 -4.95 20.32 0.39
N ASP A 330 -5.31 21.57 0.70
CA ASP A 330 -5.03 22.73 -0.16
C ASP A 330 -3.53 22.98 -0.38
N PHE A 331 -2.71 22.65 0.62
CA PHE A 331 -1.26 22.67 0.47
C PHE A 331 -0.82 21.70 -0.63
N ASN A 332 -1.22 20.43 -0.52
CA ASN A 332 -0.88 19.39 -1.50
C ASN A 332 -1.36 19.73 -2.90
N ARG A 333 -2.62 20.16 -3.03
CA ARG A 333 -3.20 20.54 -4.32
C ARG A 333 -2.37 21.59 -5.04
N ARG A 334 -1.97 22.66 -4.34
CA ARG A 334 -1.17 23.75 -4.93
C ARG A 334 0.25 23.30 -5.22
N LYS A 335 0.90 22.57 -4.29
CA LYS A 335 2.27 22.10 -4.46
C LYS A 335 2.38 21.11 -5.63
N LEU A 336 1.48 20.13 -5.72
CA LEU A 336 1.48 19.15 -6.82
C LEU A 336 1.17 19.78 -8.17
N LYS A 337 0.29 20.79 -8.22
CA LYS A 337 0.08 21.56 -9.46
C LYS A 337 1.33 22.31 -9.92
N ARG A 338 2.08 22.92 -9.00
CA ARG A 338 3.39 23.53 -9.32
C ARG A 338 4.38 22.46 -9.82
N ILE A 339 4.51 21.35 -9.10
CA ILE A 339 5.43 20.27 -9.46
C ILE A 339 5.11 19.72 -10.86
N ALA A 340 3.82 19.53 -11.16
CA ALA A 340 3.40 19.11 -12.50
C ALA A 340 3.88 20.09 -13.57
N HIS A 341 3.72 21.40 -13.36
CA HIS A 341 4.26 22.41 -14.26
C HIS A 341 5.78 22.29 -14.43
N ASP A 342 6.53 22.12 -13.33
CA ASP A 342 8.00 22.01 -13.36
C ASP A 342 8.48 20.72 -14.07
N MET A 343 7.67 19.67 -14.04
CA MET A 343 7.89 18.42 -14.78
C MET A 343 7.46 18.49 -16.27
N GLY A 344 6.82 19.58 -16.70
CA GLY A 344 6.18 19.66 -18.01
C GLY A 344 4.90 18.83 -18.14
N PHE A 345 4.30 18.42 -17.01
CA PHE A 345 3.05 17.67 -16.98
C PHE A 345 1.85 18.61 -17.01
N ALA A 346 0.88 18.29 -17.86
CA ALA A 346 -0.45 18.86 -17.80
C ALA A 346 -1.16 18.48 -16.48
N HIS A 347 -1.97 19.40 -15.94
CA HIS A 347 -2.63 19.20 -14.65
C HIS A 347 -4.06 19.76 -14.62
N LEU A 348 -5.07 18.90 -14.44
CA LEU A 348 -6.49 19.28 -14.44
C LEU A 348 -7.01 19.80 -13.09
N GLY A 349 -6.21 19.70 -12.02
CA GLY A 349 -6.64 20.10 -10.68
C GLY A 349 -7.47 19.04 -9.96
N ILE A 350 -7.53 17.83 -10.53
CA ILE A 350 -8.14 16.66 -9.89
C ILE A 350 -7.30 16.30 -8.66
N SER A 351 -7.93 16.00 -7.54
CA SER A 351 -7.23 15.77 -6.27
C SER A 351 -7.91 14.72 -5.41
N GLY A 352 -7.21 14.28 -4.35
CA GLY A 352 -7.74 13.33 -3.38
C GLY A 352 -7.88 11.90 -3.90
N MET A 353 -7.17 11.52 -4.97
CA MET A 353 -7.22 10.19 -5.57
C MET A 353 -6.52 9.15 -4.68
N GLY A 354 -7.18 8.02 -4.42
CA GLY A 354 -6.70 6.92 -3.59
C GLY A 354 -5.86 5.90 -4.35
N SER A 355 -5.21 5.00 -3.62
CA SER A 355 -4.31 3.96 -4.15
C SER A 355 -5.06 2.84 -4.89
N THR A 356 -6.36 2.66 -4.65
CA THR A 356 -7.16 1.63 -5.33
C THR A 356 -7.60 2.10 -6.71
N TRP A 357 -7.38 1.26 -7.72
CA TRP A 357 -7.68 1.53 -9.14
C TRP A 357 -8.57 0.45 -9.71
N TYR A 358 -9.56 0.83 -10.52
CA TYR A 358 -10.38 -0.11 -11.27
C TYR A 358 -10.57 0.34 -12.72
N GLY A 359 -10.06 -0.41 -13.68
CA GLY A 359 -10.08 -0.04 -15.09
C GLY A 359 -9.47 -1.11 -15.99
N SER A 360 -9.16 -0.77 -17.24
CA SER A 360 -8.53 -1.72 -18.16
C SER A 360 -7.09 -2.06 -17.72
N PRO A 361 -6.56 -3.26 -18.04
CA PRO A 361 -5.16 -3.59 -17.79
C PRO A 361 -4.17 -2.57 -18.36
N TYR A 362 -4.46 -2.03 -19.55
CA TYR A 362 -3.57 -1.11 -20.24
C TYR A 362 -3.52 0.25 -19.54
N ASP A 363 -4.67 0.76 -19.09
CA ASP A 363 -4.72 1.98 -18.29
C ASP A 363 -3.94 1.82 -16.98
N GLY A 364 -4.10 0.68 -16.28
CA GLY A 364 -3.32 0.39 -15.08
C GLY A 364 -1.82 0.34 -15.34
N TYR A 365 -1.39 -0.22 -16.47
CA TYR A 365 0.01 -0.19 -16.91
C TYR A 365 0.52 1.24 -17.18
N LEU A 366 -0.26 2.07 -17.88
CA LEU A 366 0.10 3.47 -18.15
C LEU A 366 0.19 4.29 -16.86
N VAL A 367 -0.80 4.15 -15.98
CA VAL A 367 -0.83 4.83 -14.67
C VAL A 367 0.36 4.38 -13.82
N ALA A 368 0.66 3.08 -13.76
CA ALA A 368 1.82 2.58 -13.03
C ALA A 368 3.14 3.15 -13.58
N ASN A 369 3.33 3.12 -14.90
CA ASN A 369 4.51 3.69 -15.55
C ASN A 369 4.71 5.16 -15.16
N GLN A 370 3.66 5.97 -15.33
CA GLN A 370 3.73 7.40 -15.10
C GLN A 370 3.84 7.74 -13.61
N THR A 371 3.25 6.93 -12.73
CA THR A 371 3.37 7.04 -11.27
C THR A 371 4.82 6.85 -10.84
N LEU A 372 5.50 5.80 -11.33
CA LEU A 372 6.91 5.55 -11.01
C LEU A 372 7.80 6.72 -11.42
N HIS A 373 7.55 7.33 -12.58
CA HIS A 373 8.25 8.53 -13.02
C HIS A 373 8.03 9.72 -12.06
N GLY A 374 6.77 9.97 -11.66
CA GLY A 374 6.44 11.00 -10.68
C GLY A 374 7.09 10.77 -9.33
N MET A 375 7.10 9.53 -8.84
CA MET A 375 7.74 9.16 -7.58
C MET A 375 9.26 9.43 -7.59
N LEU A 376 9.94 9.07 -8.68
CA LEU A 376 11.37 9.34 -8.84
C LEU A 376 11.67 10.84 -8.81
N TRP A 377 10.92 11.63 -9.58
CA TRP A 377 11.08 13.08 -9.61
C TRP A 377 10.87 13.71 -8.24
N LEU A 378 9.77 13.37 -7.57
CA LEU A 378 9.43 13.87 -6.24
C LEU A 378 10.52 13.51 -5.22
N ASN A 379 10.99 12.27 -5.21
CA ASN A 379 12.03 11.82 -4.30
C ASN A 379 13.34 12.61 -4.46
N GLN A 380 13.72 12.91 -5.71
CA GLN A 380 14.99 13.57 -6.03
C GLN A 380 14.93 15.09 -5.84
N ASN A 381 13.79 15.71 -6.15
CA ASN A 381 13.70 17.17 -6.27
C ASN A 381 12.84 17.84 -5.18
N GLU A 382 11.92 17.11 -4.54
CA GLU A 382 10.84 17.72 -3.74
C GLU A 382 10.82 17.30 -2.26
N PHE A 383 11.54 16.23 -1.91
CA PHE A 383 11.72 15.78 -0.54
C PHE A 383 13.18 15.94 -0.10
N ALA A 384 13.38 16.45 1.11
CA ALA A 384 14.68 16.54 1.77
C ALA A 384 15.08 15.21 2.41
N ALA A 385 16.38 15.05 2.74
CA ALA A 385 16.90 13.83 3.35
C ALA A 385 16.15 13.40 4.64
N PRO A 386 15.84 14.30 5.60
CA PRO A 386 15.10 13.91 6.81
C PRO A 386 13.69 13.36 6.52
N GLU A 387 13.03 13.85 5.46
CA GLU A 387 11.72 13.35 5.03
C GLU A 387 11.86 11.94 4.44
N ARG A 388 12.83 11.74 3.54
CA ARG A 388 13.11 10.43 2.91
C ARG A 388 13.54 9.36 3.90
N GLU A 389 14.33 9.75 4.90
CA GLU A 389 14.86 8.87 5.94
C GLU A 389 13.85 8.57 7.06
N SER A 390 12.59 8.97 6.89
CA SER A 390 11.51 8.77 7.87
C SER A 390 11.77 9.39 9.25
N LYS A 391 12.71 10.34 9.36
CA LYS A 391 13.06 11.00 10.63
C LYS A 391 11.96 11.90 11.17
N LEU A 392 11.06 12.37 10.29
CA LEU A 392 9.94 13.23 10.66
C LEU A 392 8.66 12.43 11.01
N GLY A 393 8.66 11.10 10.83
CA GLY A 393 7.49 10.26 11.07
C GLY A 393 6.23 10.82 10.40
N THR A 394 5.15 10.96 11.16
CA THR A 394 3.86 11.49 10.71
C THR A 394 3.69 12.99 10.95
N LEU A 395 4.73 13.73 11.34
CA LEU A 395 4.63 15.15 11.70
C LEU A 395 4.05 16.00 10.56
N MET A 396 4.43 15.68 9.32
CA MET A 396 4.01 16.40 8.12
C MET A 396 2.70 15.87 7.51
N TRP A 397 2.05 14.89 8.15
CA TRP A 397 0.77 14.37 7.67
C TRP A 397 -0.39 15.32 8.08
N PRO A 398 -1.37 15.61 7.21
CA PRO A 398 -1.54 15.12 5.84
C PRO A 398 -0.89 16.01 4.75
N GLU A 399 -0.19 17.08 5.11
CA GLU A 399 0.24 18.10 4.15
C GLU A 399 1.43 17.73 3.26
N TRP A 400 2.53 17.15 3.74
CA TRP A 400 3.67 16.77 2.88
C TRP A 400 4.44 15.60 3.47
N HIS A 401 3.90 14.39 3.30
CA HIS A 401 4.40 13.21 3.99
C HIS A 401 5.02 12.20 3.02
N TYR A 402 6.30 11.87 3.22
CA TYR A 402 7.03 10.95 2.34
C TYR A 402 6.40 9.55 2.29
N GLY A 403 5.74 9.09 3.36
CA GLY A 403 5.08 7.78 3.41
C GLY A 403 3.93 7.60 2.42
N VAL A 404 3.46 8.69 1.78
CA VAL A 404 2.47 8.64 0.69
C VAL A 404 3.03 9.11 -0.65
N LEU A 405 4.34 9.01 -0.85
CA LEU A 405 5.01 9.34 -2.13
C LEU A 405 4.32 8.71 -3.35
N LEU A 406 3.83 7.47 -3.22
CA LEU A 406 3.09 6.79 -4.29
C LEU A 406 1.81 7.54 -4.69
N LEU A 407 1.09 8.11 -3.71
CA LEU A 407 -0.16 8.84 -3.96
C LEU A 407 0.12 10.18 -4.65
N TYR A 408 1.23 10.84 -4.29
CA TYR A 408 1.69 12.04 -4.97
C TYR A 408 2.14 11.75 -6.41
N GLY A 409 2.91 10.70 -6.64
CA GLY A 409 3.32 10.28 -7.98
C GLY A 409 2.10 9.92 -8.85
N GLN A 410 1.13 9.22 -8.27
CA GLN A 410 -0.13 8.87 -8.93
C GLN A 410 -0.97 10.11 -9.23
N HIS A 411 -1.02 11.08 -8.33
CA HIS A 411 -1.73 12.33 -8.53
C HIS A 411 -1.25 13.06 -9.80
N LEU A 412 0.07 13.15 -9.96
CA LEU A 412 0.71 13.75 -11.12
C LEU A 412 0.40 12.94 -12.39
N ALA A 413 0.51 11.61 -12.30
CA ALA A 413 0.24 10.70 -13.40
C ALA A 413 -1.19 10.80 -13.93
N LEU A 414 -2.18 10.68 -13.04
CA LEU A 414 -3.59 10.70 -13.39
C LEU A 414 -4.03 12.04 -13.98
N ASN A 415 -3.58 13.15 -13.38
CA ASN A 415 -3.84 14.48 -13.94
C ASN A 415 -3.27 14.64 -15.35
N HIS A 416 -2.03 14.17 -15.58
CA HIS A 416 -1.37 14.26 -16.89
C HIS A 416 -2.04 13.37 -17.94
N LEU A 417 -2.29 12.11 -17.63
CA LEU A 417 -2.90 11.13 -18.53
C LEU A 417 -4.35 11.53 -18.89
N SER A 418 -5.08 12.12 -17.94
CA SER A 418 -6.42 12.65 -18.22
C SER A 418 -6.38 13.93 -19.04
N ALA A 419 -5.47 14.86 -18.77
CA ALA A 419 -5.36 16.10 -19.55
C ALA A 419 -4.95 15.86 -21.01
N THR A 420 -4.17 14.81 -21.24
CA THR A 420 -3.69 14.41 -22.57
C THR A 420 -4.65 13.44 -23.28
N ASN A 421 -5.85 13.22 -22.73
CA ASN A 421 -6.87 12.30 -23.27
C ASN A 421 -6.40 10.85 -23.45
N GLN A 422 -5.37 10.42 -22.72
CA GLN A 422 -4.90 9.04 -22.74
C GLN A 422 -5.78 8.12 -21.88
N ILE A 423 -6.38 8.66 -20.82
CA ILE A 423 -7.26 7.90 -19.91
C ILE A 423 -8.44 8.78 -19.49
N ARG A 424 -9.65 8.21 -19.45
CA ARG A 424 -10.82 8.87 -18.85
C ARG A 424 -10.94 8.48 -17.38
N ILE A 425 -10.71 9.43 -16.48
CA ILE A 425 -10.70 9.16 -15.03
C ILE A 425 -12.06 9.49 -14.39
N ILE A 426 -12.51 8.63 -13.48
CA ILE A 426 -13.62 8.90 -12.57
C ILE A 426 -13.13 8.81 -11.13
N ILE A 427 -13.44 9.83 -10.34
CA ILE A 427 -13.19 9.85 -8.90
C ILE A 427 -14.32 9.07 -8.21
N GLY A 428 -14.04 7.81 -7.88
CA GLY A 428 -14.97 6.86 -7.32
C GLY A 428 -14.92 6.80 -5.80
N HIS A 429 -14.79 7.93 -5.09
CA HIS A 429 -14.69 7.95 -3.62
C HIS A 429 -15.83 7.23 -2.92
N ASN A 430 -17.03 7.24 -3.51
CA ASN A 430 -18.21 6.54 -2.97
C ASN A 430 -18.26 5.04 -3.33
N LEU A 431 -17.36 4.58 -4.20
CA LEU A 431 -17.30 3.21 -4.70
C LEU A 431 -16.12 2.43 -4.11
N LEU A 432 -14.94 3.04 -4.12
CA LEU A 432 -13.65 2.44 -3.73
C LEU A 432 -13.09 3.17 -2.50
N ASP A 433 -12.27 2.46 -1.71
CA ASP A 433 -11.63 2.96 -0.47
C ASP A 433 -12.63 3.45 0.60
N GLN A 434 -13.83 2.86 0.62
CA GLN A 434 -14.87 3.16 1.61
C GLN A 434 -14.45 2.71 3.01
N SER A 435 -14.71 3.48 4.05
CA SER A 435 -14.21 3.14 5.38
C SER A 435 -14.83 1.85 5.95
N THR A 436 -14.01 0.97 6.53
CA THR A 436 -14.48 -0.18 7.33
C THR A 436 -15.15 0.20 8.64
N THR A 437 -15.15 1.49 8.99
CA THR A 437 -15.79 2.03 10.20
C THR A 437 -17.06 2.81 9.90
N ASP A 438 -17.48 2.81 8.64
CA ASP A 438 -18.74 3.42 8.23
C ASP A 438 -19.93 2.68 8.84
N ASP A 439 -20.72 3.42 9.62
CA ASP A 439 -21.93 2.96 10.29
C ASP A 439 -23.16 3.01 9.37
N THR A 440 -23.03 3.63 8.19
CA THR A 440 -24.17 3.78 7.29
C THR A 440 -24.53 2.44 6.64
N LEU A 441 -25.82 2.12 6.68
CA LEU A 441 -26.35 0.94 6.01
C LEU A 441 -26.20 1.10 4.49
N PRO A 442 -25.85 0.03 3.76
CA PRO A 442 -25.67 0.09 2.31
C PRO A 442 -26.94 0.50 1.55
N TYR A 443 -28.11 0.43 2.19
CA TYR A 443 -29.40 0.87 1.64
C TYR A 443 -29.78 2.31 2.02
N VAL A 444 -29.23 2.86 3.11
CA VAL A 444 -29.67 4.16 3.65
C VAL A 444 -28.93 5.34 3.02
N GLN A 445 -27.73 5.10 2.47
CA GLN A 445 -27.16 5.95 1.43
C GLN A 445 -27.21 5.15 0.13
N GLN A 446 -27.87 5.68 -0.91
CA GLN A 446 -28.13 5.05 -2.22
C GLN A 446 -26.84 4.76 -3.04
N GLY A 447 -25.88 4.02 -2.48
CA GLY A 447 -24.52 3.91 -3.01
C GLY A 447 -24.04 2.47 -3.14
N ILE A 448 -23.41 2.17 -4.27
CA ILE A 448 -22.70 0.92 -4.51
C ILE A 448 -21.33 0.98 -3.81
N ARG A 449 -21.05 0.08 -2.85
CA ARG A 449 -19.70 -0.12 -2.29
C ARG A 449 -18.98 -1.28 -2.96
N LEU A 450 -17.76 -1.07 -3.45
CA LEU A 450 -16.98 -2.10 -4.16
C LEU A 450 -15.82 -2.62 -3.29
N ASN A 451 -15.15 -1.73 -2.56
CA ASN A 451 -13.97 -2.03 -1.77
C ASN A 451 -14.00 -1.22 -0.46
N LEU A 452 -13.68 -1.86 0.67
CA LEU A 452 -13.60 -1.22 1.98
C LEU A 452 -12.14 -1.14 2.45
N HIS A 453 -11.68 0.03 2.88
CA HIS A 453 -10.32 0.26 3.35
C HIS A 453 -10.23 0.36 4.88
N CYS A 454 -9.26 -0.35 5.46
CA CYS A 454 -8.95 -0.31 6.88
C CYS A 454 -8.08 0.90 7.25
N TRP A 455 -8.66 2.09 7.20
CA TRP A 455 -8.00 3.33 7.63
C TRP A 455 -7.44 3.22 9.05
N HIS A 456 -6.43 4.04 9.37
CA HIS A 456 -5.79 4.03 10.68
C HIS A 456 -6.73 4.62 11.73
N THR A 457 -7.40 3.76 12.49
CA THR A 457 -8.40 4.15 13.49
C THR A 457 -8.51 3.12 14.60
N ASN A 458 -9.06 3.55 15.74
CA ASN A 458 -9.46 2.68 16.85
C ASN A 458 -10.96 2.31 16.77
N ASN A 459 -11.70 2.89 15.83
CA ASN A 459 -13.10 2.56 15.60
C ASN A 459 -13.22 1.16 14.98
N ARG A 460 -14.36 0.51 15.23
CA ARG A 460 -14.64 -0.84 14.74
C ARG A 460 -15.09 -0.77 13.27
N PHE A 461 -14.54 -1.53 12.33
CA PHE A 461 -13.43 -2.49 12.42
C PHE A 461 -12.05 -1.80 12.33
N SER A 462 -11.13 -2.11 13.26
CA SER A 462 -9.75 -1.63 13.28
C SER A 462 -8.75 -2.76 13.05
N LYS A 463 -7.87 -2.62 12.05
CA LYS A 463 -6.79 -3.58 11.79
C LYS A 463 -5.80 -3.72 12.95
N PHE A 464 -5.57 -2.63 13.70
CA PHE A 464 -4.68 -2.65 14.87
C PHE A 464 -5.29 -3.49 16.00
N ALA A 465 -6.56 -3.26 16.32
CA ALA A 465 -7.28 -4.04 17.32
C ALA A 465 -7.37 -5.54 16.94
N PHE A 466 -7.58 -5.84 15.65
CA PHE A 466 -7.57 -7.21 15.15
C PHE A 466 -6.21 -7.89 15.36
N LYS A 467 -5.11 -7.24 14.98
CA LYS A 467 -3.74 -7.77 15.15
C LYS A 467 -3.36 -7.96 16.62
N LEU A 468 -3.82 -7.09 17.50
CA LEU A 468 -3.65 -7.22 18.96
C LEU A 468 -4.55 -8.31 19.58
N GLY A 469 -5.37 -9.01 18.79
CA GLY A 469 -6.25 -10.06 19.28
C GLY A 469 -7.44 -9.55 20.10
N GLN A 470 -7.74 -8.25 20.05
CA GLN A 470 -8.85 -7.66 20.82
C GLN A 470 -10.22 -8.20 20.40
N TYR A 471 -10.32 -8.78 19.20
CA TYR A 471 -11.55 -9.40 18.69
C TYR A 471 -11.62 -10.93 18.89
N ASN A 472 -10.65 -11.55 19.60
CA ASN A 472 -10.59 -13.03 19.73
C ASN A 472 -11.79 -13.66 20.43
N ARG A 473 -12.48 -12.90 21.29
CA ARG A 473 -13.67 -13.35 22.04
C ARG A 473 -14.98 -12.86 21.43
N THR A 474 -14.91 -12.26 20.25
CA THR A 474 -16.09 -11.73 19.58
C THR A 474 -16.83 -12.86 18.88
N GLU A 475 -18.11 -13.01 19.18
CA GLU A 475 -18.96 -14.04 18.57
C GLU A 475 -19.38 -13.64 17.15
N LEU A 476 -19.16 -14.53 16.17
CA LEU A 476 -19.50 -14.31 14.76
C LEU A 476 -21.00 -14.09 14.52
N GLU A 477 -21.85 -14.77 15.28
CA GLU A 477 -23.31 -14.73 15.12
C GLU A 477 -23.88 -13.31 15.33
N LEU A 478 -23.21 -12.48 16.12
CA LEU A 478 -23.58 -11.08 16.35
C LEU A 478 -23.59 -10.23 15.07
N TYR A 479 -22.86 -10.66 14.03
CA TYR A 479 -22.71 -9.91 12.78
C TYR A 479 -23.42 -10.52 11.59
N ARG A 480 -24.08 -11.68 11.75
CA ARG A 480 -24.68 -12.41 10.62
C ARG A 480 -25.77 -11.61 9.91
N ASN A 481 -26.54 -10.83 10.69
CA ASN A 481 -27.66 -10.02 10.19
C ASN A 481 -27.32 -8.52 10.05
N ASP A 482 -26.10 -8.12 10.44
CA ASP A 482 -25.66 -6.73 10.33
C ASP A 482 -25.06 -6.49 8.95
N THR A 483 -25.68 -5.58 8.19
CA THR A 483 -25.32 -5.28 6.79
C THR A 483 -24.37 -4.08 6.67
N THR A 484 -23.90 -3.52 7.79
CA THR A 484 -22.94 -2.40 7.80
C THR A 484 -21.56 -2.81 7.29
N ALA A 485 -20.78 -1.83 6.85
CA ALA A 485 -19.40 -2.05 6.40
C ALA A 485 -18.52 -2.65 7.52
N LYS A 486 -18.67 -2.16 8.75
CA LYS A 486 -17.95 -2.68 9.93
C LYS A 486 -18.27 -4.13 10.26
N ALA A 487 -19.54 -4.54 10.13
CA ALA A 487 -19.94 -5.91 10.41
C ALA A 487 -19.45 -6.86 9.33
N PHE A 488 -19.52 -6.45 8.06
CA PHE A 488 -18.92 -7.19 6.97
C PHE A 488 -17.41 -7.39 7.17
N ALA A 489 -16.68 -6.31 7.44
CA ALA A 489 -15.23 -6.35 7.70
C ALA A 489 -14.89 -7.27 8.89
N MET A 490 -15.61 -7.11 10.01
CA MET A 490 -15.42 -7.95 11.20
C MET A 490 -15.65 -9.43 10.90
N ARG A 491 -16.75 -9.76 10.21
CA ARG A 491 -17.09 -11.14 9.86
C ARG A 491 -16.02 -11.77 8.96
N MET A 492 -15.62 -11.09 7.88
CA MET A 492 -14.58 -11.60 6.98
C MET A 492 -13.23 -11.80 7.68
N ALA A 493 -12.84 -10.88 8.58
CA ALA A 493 -11.59 -10.99 9.32
C ALA A 493 -11.61 -12.10 10.38
N LEU A 494 -12.72 -12.27 11.10
CA LEU A 494 -12.86 -13.33 12.09
C LEU A 494 -12.98 -14.71 11.43
N GLU A 495 -13.81 -14.85 10.40
CA GLU A 495 -13.92 -16.09 9.63
C GLU A 495 -12.56 -16.47 9.02
N SER A 496 -11.83 -15.51 8.46
CA SER A 496 -10.51 -15.78 7.90
C SER A 496 -9.49 -16.19 8.95
N LYS A 497 -9.72 -15.91 10.24
CA LYS A 497 -8.89 -16.37 11.35
C LYS A 497 -9.26 -17.79 11.80
N TYR A 498 -10.55 -18.11 11.84
CA TYR A 498 -11.04 -19.39 12.36
C TYR A 498 -11.01 -20.52 11.34
N MET A 499 -11.09 -20.21 10.05
CA MET A 499 -10.94 -21.21 8.98
C MET A 499 -9.49 -21.63 8.80
N THR A 500 -9.23 -22.90 8.53
CA THR A 500 -7.95 -23.33 7.95
C THR A 500 -7.80 -22.75 6.54
N LEU A 501 -6.57 -22.74 6.03
CA LEU A 501 -6.31 -22.23 4.68
C LEU A 501 -6.98 -23.11 3.62
N GLU A 502 -6.98 -24.42 3.85
CA GLU A 502 -7.61 -25.43 3.00
C GLU A 502 -9.13 -25.31 3.01
N GLU A 503 -9.74 -25.07 4.18
CA GLU A 503 -11.17 -24.80 4.31
C GLU A 503 -11.56 -23.55 3.52
N MET A 504 -10.75 -22.49 3.61
CA MET A 504 -11.00 -21.24 2.88
C MET A 504 -10.92 -21.46 1.36
N ALA A 505 -9.93 -22.24 0.89
CA ALA A 505 -9.80 -22.60 -0.52
C ALA A 505 -10.94 -23.49 -1.01
N LEU A 506 -11.38 -24.45 -0.20
CA LEU A 506 -12.52 -25.33 -0.50
C LEU A 506 -13.85 -24.56 -0.53
N TYR A 507 -14.04 -23.61 0.38
CA TYR A 507 -15.24 -22.77 0.40
C TYR A 507 -15.41 -22.01 -0.92
N GLY A 508 -14.32 -21.46 -1.47
CA GLY A 508 -14.33 -20.82 -2.79
C GLY A 508 -14.67 -21.77 -3.94
N ARG A 509 -14.12 -23.00 -3.92
CA ARG A 509 -14.34 -24.00 -5.00
C ARG A 509 -15.73 -24.61 -4.99
N ASN A 510 -16.21 -25.07 -3.83
CA ASN A 510 -17.48 -25.80 -3.73
C ASN A 510 -18.68 -24.91 -4.08
N LYS A 511 -18.61 -23.61 -3.77
CA LYS A 511 -19.67 -22.66 -4.11
C LYS A 511 -19.60 -22.18 -5.56
N SER A 512 -18.40 -22.03 -6.13
CA SER A 512 -18.21 -21.71 -7.56
C SER A 512 -18.67 -22.82 -8.51
N LEU A 513 -18.79 -24.07 -8.05
CA LEU A 513 -19.34 -25.19 -8.82
C LEU A 513 -20.86 -25.32 -8.72
N SER A 514 -21.48 -24.64 -7.75
CA SER A 514 -22.94 -24.66 -7.52
C SER A 514 -23.69 -23.46 -8.12
N SER A 515 -22.95 -22.51 -8.71
CA SER A 515 -23.42 -21.30 -9.40
C SER A 515 -23.08 -21.38 -10.88
#